data_AF-N1WL74-F1
#
_entry.id   AF-N1WL74-F1
#
_cell.length_a   1.000
_cell.length_b   1.000
_cell.length_c   1.000
_cell.angle_alpha   90.00
_cell.angle_beta   90.00
_cell.angle_gamma   90.00
#
_symmetry.space_group_name_H-M   'P 1'
#
loop_
_entity.id
_entity.type
_entity.pdbx_description
1 polymer ?
#
loop_
_entity_poly.entity_id
_entity_poly.type
_entity_poly.pdbx_seq_one_letter_code
_entity_poly.pdbx_strand_id
1 'polypeptide(L)'
;MNSFEHIHFPEIVLITSGILYTLHGLIHQLIVGAAVGFFQFPEERQSRLILMMWITTGAFMSFLGFLPAILILFYGPQPPVVAVLIAETLAVGFLSLHILLSGYRTHTQPVKIGFFFSLCFTIVLISYLLNLWVFPFR
;
A
#
# COMPACT_ATOMS: atom_id res chain seq x y z
N MET A 1 -21.59 -15.29 17.50
CA MET A 1 -20.85 -15.61 16.26
C MET A 1 -19.41 -15.17 16.48
N ASN A 2 -18.44 -16.08 16.43
CA ASN A 2 -17.04 -15.69 16.49
C ASN A 2 -16.72 -14.98 15.18
N SER A 3 -16.53 -13.66 15.18
CA SER A 3 -16.39 -12.85 13.96
C SER A 3 -15.06 -13.07 13.20
N PHE A 4 -14.32 -14.13 13.52
CA PHE A 4 -12.99 -14.44 12.99
C PHE A 4 -12.89 -15.87 12.44
N GLU A 5 -14.00 -16.57 12.28
CA GLU A 5 -14.02 -17.94 11.73
C GLU A 5 -13.48 -18.01 10.30
N HIS A 6 -13.55 -16.91 9.54
CA HIS A 6 -13.02 -16.77 8.18
C HIS A 6 -11.54 -16.37 8.12
N ILE A 7 -10.87 -16.17 9.26
CA ILE A 7 -9.45 -15.81 9.28
C ILE A 7 -8.62 -17.08 9.28
N HIS A 8 -8.02 -17.37 8.15
CA HIS A 8 -7.03 -18.43 8.00
C HIS A 8 -5.65 -17.82 7.75
N PHE A 9 -4.67 -18.70 7.56
CA PHE A 9 -3.29 -18.30 7.35
C PHE A 9 -3.10 -17.30 6.19
N PRO A 10 -3.75 -17.45 5.01
CA PRO A 10 -3.66 -16.47 3.92
C PRO A 10 -4.14 -15.07 4.31
N GLU A 11 -5.23 -14.97 5.05
CA GLU A 11 -5.80 -13.70 5.53
C GLU A 11 -4.88 -13.04 6.54
N ILE A 12 -4.26 -13.81 7.45
CA ILE A 12 -3.28 -13.29 8.42
C ILE A 12 -2.08 -12.67 7.68
N VAL A 13 -1.57 -13.33 6.65
CA VAL A 13 -0.45 -12.83 5.84
C VAL A 13 -0.85 -11.55 5.11
N LEU A 14 -2.03 -11.52 4.49
CA LEU A 14 -2.53 -10.34 3.79
C LEU A 14 -2.73 -9.16 4.77
N ILE A 15 -3.38 -9.40 5.91
CA ILE A 15 -3.64 -8.37 6.93
C ILE A 15 -2.31 -7.82 7.47
N THR A 16 -1.39 -8.69 7.86
CA THR A 16 -0.11 -8.28 8.47
C THR A 16 0.75 -7.51 7.46
N SER A 17 0.83 -7.97 6.22
CA SER A 17 1.55 -7.26 5.17
C SER A 17 0.91 -5.91 4.83
N GLY A 18 -0.43 -5.83 4.81
CA GLY A 18 -1.19 -4.59 4.63
C GLY A 18 -0.90 -3.58 5.74
N ILE A 19 -0.89 -4.02 7.00
CA ILE A 19 -0.52 -3.17 8.15
C ILE A 19 0.92 -2.65 8.01
N LEU A 20 1.89 -3.50 7.68
CA LEU A 20 3.28 -3.07 7.48
C LEU A 20 3.40 -2.06 6.33
N TYR A 21 2.68 -2.30 5.24
CA TYR A 21 2.61 -1.39 4.09
C TYR A 21 2.01 -0.03 4.47
N THR A 22 0.93 -0.03 5.25
CA THR A 22 0.31 1.18 5.79
C THR A 22 1.24 1.94 6.71
N LEU A 23 1.91 1.26 7.64
CA LEU A 23 2.82 1.90 8.60
C LEU A 23 3.96 2.62 7.89
N HIS A 24 4.52 2.02 6.83
CA HIS A 24 5.52 2.70 6.01
C HIS A 24 4.95 3.95 5.34
N GLY A 25 3.73 3.88 4.80
CA GLY A 25 3.02 5.03 4.25
C GLY A 25 2.78 6.16 5.27
N LEU A 26 2.43 5.82 6.51
CA LEU A 26 2.22 6.78 7.59
C LEU A 26 3.54 7.43 8.01
N ILE A 27 4.63 6.67 8.10
CA ILE A 27 5.97 7.20 8.39
C ILE A 27 6.37 8.23 7.32
N HIS A 28 6.08 7.96 6.04
CA HIS A 28 6.29 8.92 4.95
C HIS A 28 5.55 10.24 5.21
N GLN A 29 4.27 10.17 5.58
CA GLN A 29 3.47 11.36 5.85
C GLN A 29 3.94 12.12 7.09
N LEU A 30 4.33 11.43 8.16
CA LEU A 30 4.81 12.06 9.41
C LEU A 30 6.12 12.81 9.20
N ILE A 31 7.08 12.19 8.50
CA ILE A 31 8.37 12.82 8.18
C ILE A 31 8.14 14.04 7.29
N VAL A 32 7.26 13.94 6.28
CA VAL A 32 6.98 15.07 5.40
C VAL A 32 6.21 16.17 6.13
N GLY A 33 5.23 15.83 6.97
CA GLY A 33 4.50 16.80 7.78
C GLY A 33 5.43 17.61 8.68
N ALA A 34 6.41 16.95 9.31
CA ALA A 34 7.47 17.62 10.04
C ALA A 34 8.35 18.48 9.12
N ALA A 35 8.80 17.93 7.98
CA ALA A 35 9.64 18.64 7.02
C ALA A 35 8.98 19.91 6.47
N VAL A 36 7.69 19.87 6.11
CA VAL A 36 6.93 21.06 5.65
C VAL A 36 6.87 22.15 6.74
N GLY A 37 6.83 21.76 8.02
CA GLY A 37 6.91 22.69 9.15
C GLY A 37 8.27 23.40 9.29
N PHE A 38 9.36 22.75 8.87
CA PHE A 38 10.73 23.28 8.93
C PHE A 38 11.18 23.98 7.62
N PHE A 39 10.73 23.50 6.46
CA PHE A 39 11.03 24.09 5.15
C PHE A 39 10.02 25.21 4.82
N GLN A 40 10.15 26.35 5.49
CA GLN A 40 9.37 27.56 5.19
C GLN A 40 9.76 28.26 3.87
N PHE A 41 10.57 27.63 3.00
CA PHE A 41 11.02 28.19 1.72
C PHE A 41 10.44 27.41 0.52
N PRO A 42 9.16 27.62 0.17
CA PRO A 42 8.46 26.95 -0.94
C PRO A 42 8.87 27.43 -2.35
N GLU A 43 9.90 28.28 -2.47
CA GLU A 43 10.29 28.93 -3.73
C GLU A 43 11.04 28.01 -4.69
N GLU A 44 11.67 26.94 -4.19
CA GLU A 44 12.31 25.94 -5.05
C GLU A 44 11.28 24.95 -5.59
N ARG A 45 10.91 25.14 -6.87
CA ARG A 45 10.00 24.26 -7.62
C ARG A 45 10.32 22.76 -7.44
N GLN A 46 11.60 22.40 -7.35
CA GLN A 46 12.05 21.01 -7.16
C GLN A 46 11.68 20.47 -5.77
N SER A 47 11.91 21.24 -4.72
CA SER A 47 11.58 20.87 -3.33
C SER A 47 10.07 20.62 -3.15
N ARG A 48 9.23 21.46 -3.78
CA ARG A 48 7.77 21.25 -3.80
C ARG A 48 7.37 19.96 -4.52
N LEU A 49 7.97 19.66 -5.67
CA LEU A 49 7.66 18.43 -6.41
C LEU A 49 8.07 17.17 -5.64
N ILE A 50 9.22 17.21 -4.97
CA ILE A 50 9.68 16.11 -4.10
C ILE A 50 8.73 15.92 -2.93
N LEU A 51 8.33 16.99 -2.24
CA LEU A 51 7.38 16.94 -1.14
C LEU A 51 6.01 16.39 -1.58
N MET A 52 5.47 16.87 -2.71
CA MET A 52 4.19 16.39 -3.24
C MET A 52 4.25 14.90 -3.59
N MET A 53 5.29 14.46 -4.31
CA MET A 53 5.50 13.06 -4.64
C MET A 53 5.60 12.18 -3.39
N TRP A 54 6.29 12.68 -2.35
CA TRP A 54 6.47 11.96 -1.11
C TRP A 54 5.13 11.85 -0.33
N ILE A 55 4.37 12.94 -0.19
CA ILE A 55 3.05 12.94 0.46
C ILE A 55 2.08 12.01 -0.26
N THR A 56 2.00 12.10 -1.59
CA THR A 56 1.06 11.29 -2.37
C THR A 56 1.42 9.81 -2.32
N THR A 57 2.72 9.48 -2.39
CA THR A 57 3.18 8.09 -2.20
C THR A 57 2.79 7.58 -0.81
N GLY A 58 3.08 8.33 0.25
CA GLY A 58 2.73 7.94 1.62
C GLY A 58 1.23 7.76 1.83
N ALA A 59 0.41 8.66 1.28
CA ALA A 59 -1.05 8.57 1.34
C ALA A 59 -1.59 7.34 0.63
N PHE A 60 -1.09 7.09 -0.57
CA PHE A 60 -1.49 5.93 -1.36
C PHE A 60 -1.13 4.62 -0.67
N MET A 61 0.10 4.51 -0.13
CA MET A 61 0.53 3.34 0.63
C MET A 61 -0.30 3.14 1.90
N SER A 62 -0.58 4.22 2.64
CA SER A 62 -1.38 4.16 3.88
C SER A 62 -2.77 3.63 3.61
N PHE A 63 -3.45 4.20 2.61
CA PHE A 63 -4.82 3.85 2.28
C PHE A 63 -4.92 2.44 1.71
N LEU A 64 -4.11 2.12 0.69
CA LEU A 64 -4.19 0.82 0.03
C LEU A 64 -3.58 -0.33 0.85
N GLY A 65 -2.76 -0.07 1.87
CA GLY A 65 -2.39 -1.13 2.83
C GLY A 65 -3.47 -1.44 3.84
N PHE A 66 -4.27 -0.42 4.21
CA PHE A 66 -5.23 -0.51 5.28
C PHE A 66 -6.58 -1.04 4.80
N LEU A 67 -7.00 -0.62 3.61
CA LEU A 67 -8.21 -1.08 2.94
C LEU A 67 -8.37 -2.61 2.88
N PRO A 68 -7.39 -3.41 2.41
CA PRO A 68 -7.53 -4.85 2.31
C PRO A 68 -7.58 -5.50 3.70
N ALA A 69 -6.79 -4.98 4.64
CA ALA A 69 -6.76 -5.45 6.01
C ALA A 69 -8.12 -5.26 6.69
N ILE A 70 -8.73 -4.08 6.55
CA ILE A 70 -10.03 -3.79 7.16
C ILE A 70 -11.15 -4.60 6.49
N LEU A 71 -11.13 -4.72 5.15
CA LEU A 71 -12.18 -5.42 4.43
C LEU A 71 -12.18 -6.92 4.75
N ILE A 72 -11.02 -7.56 4.78
CA ILE A 72 -10.91 -8.96 5.16
C ILE A 72 -11.24 -9.18 6.63
N LEU A 73 -10.78 -8.30 7.53
CA LEU A 73 -11.05 -8.44 8.96
C LEU A 73 -12.55 -8.41 9.28
N PHE A 74 -13.31 -7.49 8.67
CA PHE A 74 -14.72 -7.28 9.00
C PHE A 74 -15.71 -8.03 8.12
N TYR A 75 -15.37 -8.28 6.84
CA TYR A 75 -16.31 -8.84 5.87
C TYR A 75 -15.88 -10.19 5.30
N GLY A 76 -14.61 -10.58 5.47
CA GLY A 76 -14.06 -11.80 4.86
C GLY A 76 -13.99 -11.72 3.32
N PRO A 77 -13.67 -12.84 2.64
CA PRO A 77 -13.44 -12.87 1.19
C PRO A 77 -14.74 -12.91 0.37
N GLN A 78 -15.66 -11.98 0.60
CA GLN A 78 -16.90 -11.88 -0.18
C GLN A 78 -16.64 -11.33 -1.60
N PRO A 79 -17.48 -11.63 -2.60
CA PRO A 79 -17.27 -11.16 -3.97
C PRO A 79 -17.00 -9.65 -4.12
N PRO A 80 -17.69 -8.74 -3.39
CA PRO A 80 -17.37 -7.32 -3.43
C PRO A 80 -15.97 -7.00 -2.88
N VAL A 81 -15.55 -7.67 -1.82
CA VAL A 81 -14.21 -7.51 -1.22
C VAL A 81 -13.15 -7.98 -2.20
N VAL A 82 -13.36 -9.14 -2.83
CA VAL A 82 -12.43 -9.66 -3.85
C VAL A 82 -12.29 -8.70 -5.03
N ALA A 83 -13.38 -8.07 -5.49
CA ALA A 83 -13.32 -7.06 -6.54
C ALA A 83 -12.46 -5.84 -6.14
N VAL A 84 -12.57 -5.38 -4.89
CA VAL A 84 -11.72 -4.30 -4.36
C VAL A 84 -10.26 -4.74 -4.30
N LEU A 85 -9.97 -5.95 -3.82
CA LEU A 85 -8.60 -6.48 -3.79
C LEU A 85 -7.96 -6.59 -5.17
N ILE A 86 -8.74 -6.94 -6.21
CA ILE A 86 -8.26 -6.94 -7.61
C ILE A 86 -7.91 -5.51 -8.05
N ALA A 87 -8.82 -4.55 -7.84
CA ALA A 87 -8.57 -3.16 -8.21
C ALA A 87 -7.35 -2.58 -7.47
N GLU A 88 -7.19 -2.93 -6.20
CA GLU A 88 -6.06 -2.54 -5.37
C GLU A 88 -4.76 -3.16 -5.88
N THR A 89 -4.76 -4.44 -6.26
CA THR A 89 -3.60 -5.11 -6.85
C THR A 89 -3.12 -4.36 -8.09
N LEU A 90 -4.05 -3.97 -8.96
CA LEU A 90 -3.74 -3.18 -10.16
C LEU A 90 -3.20 -1.79 -9.80
N ALA A 91 -3.77 -1.13 -8.80
CA ALA A 91 -3.36 0.19 -8.35
C ALA A 91 -1.94 0.19 -7.75
N VAL A 92 -1.64 -0.75 -6.85
CA VAL A 92 -0.30 -0.89 -6.24
C VAL A 92 0.73 -1.36 -7.26
N GLY A 93 0.34 -2.26 -8.17
CA GLY A 93 1.18 -2.68 -9.29
C GLY A 93 1.52 -1.52 -10.22
N PHE A 94 0.53 -0.67 -10.54
CA PHE A 94 0.73 0.53 -11.34
C PHE A 94 1.65 1.53 -10.63
N LEU A 95 1.50 1.76 -9.32
CA LEU A 95 2.41 2.62 -8.55
C LEU A 95 3.86 2.10 -8.65
N SER A 96 4.05 0.80 -8.47
CA SER A 96 5.38 0.18 -8.56
C SER A 96 6.00 0.38 -9.95
N LEU A 97 5.21 0.12 -11.00
CA LEU A 97 5.63 0.35 -12.39
C LEU A 97 5.93 1.83 -12.65
N HIS A 98 5.09 2.74 -12.14
CA HIS A 98 5.25 4.18 -12.31
C HIS A 98 6.57 4.68 -11.69
N ILE A 99 6.92 4.24 -10.48
CA ILE A 99 8.20 4.59 -9.83
C ILE A 99 9.39 4.07 -10.65
N LEU A 100 9.27 2.87 -11.23
CA LEU A 100 10.30 2.31 -12.08
C LEU A 100 10.50 3.13 -13.36
N LEU A 101 9.42 3.43 -14.08
CA LEU A 101 9.43 4.13 -15.37
C LEU A 101 9.80 5.61 -15.25
N SER A 102 9.43 6.27 -14.15
CA SER A 102 9.79 7.67 -13.88
C SER A 102 11.25 7.85 -13.44
N GLY A 103 12.02 6.76 -13.39
CA GLY A 103 13.45 6.76 -13.09
C GLY A 103 13.71 6.50 -11.61
N TYR A 104 13.65 5.25 -11.18
CA TYR A 104 13.90 4.83 -9.79
C TYR A 104 15.12 5.52 -9.13
N ARG A 105 16.21 5.75 -9.87
CA ARG A 105 17.43 6.40 -9.34
C ARG A 105 17.24 7.85 -8.92
N THR A 106 16.31 8.59 -9.52
CA THR A 106 16.06 10.02 -9.26
C THR A 106 15.17 10.26 -8.04
N HIS A 107 14.55 9.21 -7.50
CA HIS A 107 13.66 9.30 -6.35
C HIS A 107 14.42 9.40 -5.02
N THR A 108 13.77 9.99 -4.01
CA THR A 108 14.29 10.03 -2.65
C THR A 108 14.38 8.62 -2.05
N GLN A 109 15.29 8.41 -1.09
CA GLN A 109 15.48 7.11 -0.45
C GLN A 109 14.18 6.52 0.15
N PRO A 110 13.32 7.31 0.81
CA PRO A 110 12.05 6.80 1.34
C PRO A 110 11.14 6.24 0.26
N VAL A 111 11.05 6.89 -0.91
CA VAL A 111 10.24 6.42 -2.05
C VAL A 111 10.85 5.17 -2.68
N LYS A 112 12.18 5.09 -2.75
CA LYS A 112 12.89 3.87 -3.19
C LYS A 112 12.60 2.67 -2.29
N ILE A 113 12.59 2.86 -0.98
CA ILE A 113 12.20 1.82 -0.02
C ILE A 113 10.71 1.48 -0.20
N GLY A 114 9.87 2.51 -0.37
CA GLY A 114 8.44 2.36 -0.62
C GLY A 114 8.13 1.48 -1.84
N PHE A 115 8.90 1.61 -2.92
CA PHE A 115 8.78 0.76 -4.11
C PHE A 115 8.93 -0.73 -3.79
N PHE A 116 9.91 -1.13 -2.95
CA PHE A 116 10.06 -2.53 -2.57
C PHE A 116 8.88 -3.02 -1.73
N PHE A 117 8.41 -2.20 -0.80
CA PHE A 117 7.19 -2.47 -0.05
C PHE A 117 5.98 -2.66 -1.00
N SER A 118 5.84 -1.81 -2.02
CA SER A 118 4.75 -1.91 -3.00
C SER A 118 4.84 -3.19 -3.81
N LEU A 119 6.04 -3.56 -4.29
CA LEU A 119 6.25 -4.83 -5.00
C LEU A 119 5.93 -6.04 -4.14
N CYS A 120 6.47 -6.09 -2.92
CA CYS A 120 6.19 -7.18 -1.98
C CYS A 120 4.69 -7.28 -1.70
N PHE A 121 4.03 -6.14 -1.49
CA PHE A 121 2.60 -6.12 -1.21
C PHE A 121 1.76 -6.56 -2.41
N THR A 122 2.10 -6.13 -3.62
CA THR A 122 1.49 -6.64 -4.86
C THR A 122 1.65 -8.15 -4.99
N ILE A 123 2.81 -8.72 -4.68
CA ILE A 123 3.04 -10.17 -4.71
C ILE A 123 2.15 -10.89 -3.70
N VAL A 124 1.98 -10.35 -2.49
CA VAL A 124 1.09 -10.91 -1.48
C VAL A 124 -0.36 -10.88 -1.95
N LEU A 125 -0.83 -9.74 -2.48
CA LEU A 125 -2.19 -9.61 -3.02
C LEU A 125 -2.45 -10.61 -4.16
N ILE A 126 -1.53 -10.74 -5.12
CA ILE A 126 -1.66 -11.71 -6.22
C ILE A 126 -1.72 -13.13 -5.66
N SER A 127 -0.84 -13.46 -4.72
CA SER A 127 -0.77 -14.79 -4.11
C SER A 127 -2.07 -15.14 -3.35
N TYR A 128 -2.63 -14.16 -2.65
CA TYR A 128 -3.91 -14.30 -1.96
C TYR A 128 -5.09 -14.47 -2.95
N LEU A 129 -5.16 -13.65 -3.99
CA LEU A 129 -6.19 -13.76 -5.03
C LEU A 129 -6.13 -15.10 -5.78
N LEU A 130 -4.92 -15.59 -6.08
CA LEU A 130 -4.72 -16.91 -6.66
C LEU A 130 -5.15 -18.02 -5.69
N ASN A 131 -4.86 -17.87 -4.39
CA ASN A 131 -5.30 -18.82 -3.39
C ASN A 131 -6.83 -18.91 -3.32
N LEU A 132 -7.54 -17.78 -3.32
CA LEU A 132 -8.99 -17.74 -3.37
C LEU A 132 -9.55 -18.34 -4.66
N TRP A 133 -8.88 -18.13 -5.81
CA TRP A 133 -9.33 -18.69 -7.07
C TRP A 133 -9.20 -20.22 -7.11
N VAL A 134 -8.12 -20.77 -6.54
CA VAL A 134 -7.91 -22.23 -6.45
C VAL A 134 -8.78 -22.87 -5.37
N PHE A 135 -9.07 -22.15 -4.27
CA PHE A 135 -9.86 -22.62 -3.13
C PHE A 135 -11.00 -21.64 -2.76
N PRO A 136 -12.07 -21.55 -3.58
CA PRO A 136 -13.07 -20.48 -3.48
C PRO A 136 -14.07 -20.57 -2.31
N PHE A 137 -14.01 -21.62 -1.48
CA PHE A 137 -15.03 -21.89 -0.44
C PHE A 137 -14.43 -22.44 0.87
N ARG A 138 -13.34 -21.83 1.36
CA ARG A 138 -12.92 -22.02 2.75
C ARG A 138 -13.42 -20.88 3.62
#